data_AF-U7Q8K1-F1
#
_entry.id   AF-U7Q8K1-F1
#
_cell.length_a   1.000
_cell.length_b   1.000
_cell.length_c   1.000
_cell.angle_alpha   90.00
_cell.angle_beta   90.00
_cell.angle_gamma   90.00
#
_symmetry.space_group_name_H-M   'P 1'
#
loop_
_entity.id
_entity.type
_entity.pdbx_description
1 polymer ?
#
loop_
_entity_poly.entity_id
_entity_poly.type
_entity_poly.pdbx_seq_one_letter_code
_entity_poly.pdbx_strand_id
1 'polypeptide(L)'
;MNPTKTDILVVIDAQVEEAEKLFKGVVTQAKAIVIDPNKDGVEQITEAIKENSNISEIQIISHGSPGCLQLGNSELSLETLNRYANSLQTWSVSSLLLYGCNVAAGDAGVEFIEKLGKITGAKIAASANKIGYSALGGDWNLEVKTEEFEVSLALTLDAIANYKFTFPRPIEIRNEDIINLQES
;
A
#
# COMPACT_ATOMS: atom_id res chain seq x y z
N MET A 1 33.30 -0.01 -5.40
CA MET A 1 31.96 -0.52 -5.03
C MET A 1 31.21 0.67 -4.43
N ASN A 2 30.25 1.23 -5.16
CA ASN A 2 29.34 2.25 -4.61
C ASN A 2 28.18 1.49 -3.99
N PRO A 3 27.75 1.78 -2.75
CA PRO A 3 26.45 1.29 -2.29
C PRO A 3 25.40 1.85 -3.27
N THR A 4 24.65 0.96 -3.90
CA THR A 4 23.50 1.29 -4.75
C THR A 4 22.60 2.24 -3.99
N LYS A 5 22.47 3.47 -4.48
CA LYS A 5 21.55 4.45 -3.92
C LYS A 5 20.14 4.00 -4.28
N THR A 6 19.52 3.21 -3.40
CA THR A 6 18.12 2.81 -3.52
C THR A 6 17.27 4.04 -3.28
N ASP A 7 16.76 4.69 -4.33
CA ASP A 7 15.76 5.74 -4.17
C ASP A 7 14.41 5.06 -3.88
N ILE A 8 13.91 5.26 -2.66
CA ILE A 8 12.60 4.77 -2.19
C ILE A 8 11.54 5.80 -2.57
N LEU A 9 10.42 5.35 -3.14
CA LEU A 9 9.21 6.15 -3.33
C LEU A 9 8.13 5.68 -2.36
N VAL A 10 7.73 6.55 -1.43
CA VAL A 10 6.57 6.34 -0.55
C VAL A 10 5.34 6.92 -1.23
N VAL A 11 4.36 6.06 -1.50
CA VAL A 11 3.06 6.44 -2.04
C VAL A 11 2.05 6.38 -0.90
N ILE A 12 1.37 7.49 -0.65
CA ILE A 12 0.36 7.58 0.42
C ILE A 12 -0.99 7.86 -0.23
N ASP A 13 -1.97 6.99 -0.01
CA ASP A 13 -3.35 7.28 -0.40
C ASP A 13 -3.92 8.40 0.47
N ALA A 14 -4.47 9.45 -0.13
CA ALA A 14 -5.06 10.56 0.60
C ALA A 14 -6.25 10.17 1.49
N GLN A 15 -6.86 9.00 1.25
CA GLN A 15 -8.02 8.52 2.00
C GLN A 15 -7.64 7.90 3.34
N VAL A 16 -6.36 7.56 3.59
CA VAL A 16 -5.97 7.11 4.93
C VAL A 16 -6.03 8.28 5.91
N GLU A 17 -6.39 7.98 7.15
CA GLU A 17 -6.52 8.99 8.19
C GLU A 17 -5.17 9.68 8.44
N GLU A 18 -5.18 11.00 8.64
CA GLU A 18 -3.96 11.80 8.85
C GLU A 18 -2.86 11.57 7.78
N ALA A 19 -3.20 11.34 6.51
CA ALA A 19 -2.24 11.16 5.41
C ALA A 19 -1.13 12.24 5.38
N GLU A 20 -1.46 13.50 5.68
CA GLU A 20 -0.49 14.60 5.75
C GLU A 20 0.60 14.36 6.82
N LYS A 21 0.25 13.74 7.94
CA LYS A 21 1.20 13.42 9.01
C LYS A 21 2.14 12.30 8.58
N LEU A 22 1.63 11.29 7.89
CA LEU A 22 2.45 10.23 7.30
C LEU A 22 3.41 10.83 6.28
N PHE A 23 2.92 11.72 5.42
CA PHE A 23 3.73 12.42 4.42
C PHE A 23 4.86 13.25 5.05
N LYS A 24 4.55 14.07 6.07
CA LYS A 24 5.55 14.81 6.85
C LYS A 24 6.51 13.90 7.61
N GLY A 25 6.06 12.69 7.90
CA GLY A 25 6.80 11.65 8.60
C GLY A 25 7.76 10.85 7.72
N VAL A 26 7.75 11.01 6.40
CA VAL A 26 8.67 10.30 5.51
C VAL A 26 10.12 10.74 5.76
N VAL A 27 11.04 9.77 5.80
CA VAL A 27 12.46 10.03 6.01
C VAL A 27 13.06 10.83 4.86
N THR A 28 14.05 11.69 5.14
CA THR A 28 14.60 12.64 4.14
C THR A 28 15.34 11.98 2.97
N GLN A 29 15.69 10.70 3.10
CA GLN A 29 16.33 9.91 2.06
C GLN A 29 15.33 9.30 1.06
N ALA A 30 14.03 9.29 1.39
CA ALA A 30 12.97 8.79 0.52
C ALA A 30 12.23 9.95 -0.16
N LYS A 31 11.65 9.67 -1.33
CA LYS A 31 10.68 10.55 -1.98
C LYS A 31 9.28 10.16 -1.52
N ALA A 32 8.36 11.11 -1.50
CA ALA A 32 6.98 10.86 -1.14
C ALA A 32 6.02 11.54 -2.12
N ILE A 33 4.90 10.86 -2.40
CA ILE A 33 3.75 11.44 -3.09
C ILE A 33 2.49 11.11 -2.30
N VAL A 34 1.48 11.98 -2.41
CA VAL A 34 0.12 11.69 -1.97
C VAL A 34 -0.74 11.57 -3.22
N ILE A 35 -1.43 10.45 -3.40
CA ILE A 35 -2.29 10.23 -4.58
C ILE A 35 -3.68 10.84 -4.36
N ASP A 36 -4.21 11.45 -5.41
CA ASP A 36 -5.52 12.12 -5.42
C ASP A 36 -6.64 11.08 -5.29
N PRO A 37 -7.59 11.26 -4.34
CA PRO A 37 -8.68 10.31 -4.11
C PRO A 37 -9.65 10.21 -5.29
N ASN A 38 -9.65 11.17 -6.22
CA ASN A 38 -10.59 11.23 -7.34
C ASN A 38 -10.00 10.73 -8.67
N LYS A 39 -8.77 10.20 -8.64
CA LYS A 39 -8.06 9.71 -9.83
C LYS A 39 -7.63 8.26 -9.62
N ASP A 40 -7.36 7.59 -10.74
CA ASP A 40 -6.85 6.21 -10.70
C ASP A 40 -5.48 6.19 -10.03
N GLY A 41 -5.38 5.47 -8.92
CA GLY A 41 -4.15 5.45 -8.12
C GLY A 41 -3.03 4.64 -8.78
N VAL A 42 -3.36 3.60 -9.55
CA VAL A 42 -2.36 2.81 -10.29
C VAL A 42 -1.74 3.65 -11.39
N GLU A 43 -2.55 4.44 -12.10
CA GLU A 43 -2.06 5.39 -13.11
C GLU A 43 -1.17 6.47 -12.50
N GLN A 44 -1.59 7.08 -11.38
CA GLN A 44 -0.78 8.09 -10.67
C GLN A 44 0.57 7.55 -10.21
N ILE A 45 0.62 6.33 -9.66
CA ILE A 45 1.88 5.69 -9.27
C ILE A 45 2.75 5.44 -10.51
N THR A 46 2.14 4.98 -11.60
CA THR A 46 2.84 4.74 -12.87
C THR A 46 3.47 6.02 -13.42
N GLU A 47 2.77 7.14 -13.37
CA GLU A 47 3.28 8.46 -13.76
C GLU A 47 4.43 8.90 -12.86
N ALA A 48 4.27 8.78 -11.54
CA ALA A 48 5.31 9.15 -10.59
C ALA A 48 6.60 8.34 -10.78
N ILE A 49 6.51 7.04 -11.09
CA ILE A 49 7.69 6.22 -11.39
C ILE A 49 8.38 6.72 -12.66
N LYS A 50 7.64 7.05 -13.72
CA LYS A 50 8.21 7.56 -14.98
C LYS A 50 8.94 8.90 -14.79
N GLU A 51 8.44 9.75 -13.92
CA GLU A 51 9.08 11.03 -13.57
C GLU A 51 10.35 10.85 -12.72
N ASN A 52 10.53 9.67 -12.12
CA ASN A 52 11.63 9.37 -11.19
C ASN A 52 12.47 8.18 -11.69
N SER A 53 13.42 8.44 -12.59
CA SER A 53 14.18 7.43 -13.34
C SER A 53 15.15 6.53 -12.55
N ASN A 54 15.08 6.48 -11.21
CA ASN A 54 15.96 5.64 -10.38
C ASN A 54 15.25 5.01 -9.16
N ILE A 55 13.90 4.95 -9.15
CA ILE A 55 13.19 4.27 -8.07
C ILE A 55 13.48 2.77 -8.12
N SER A 56 13.87 2.22 -6.97
CA SER A 56 14.18 0.79 -6.82
C SER A 56 13.26 0.10 -5.83
N GLU A 57 12.63 0.86 -4.94
CA GLU A 57 11.62 0.36 -4.01
C GLU A 57 10.44 1.31 -3.96
N ILE A 58 9.23 0.75 -3.94
CA ILE A 58 8.01 1.52 -3.68
C ILE A 58 7.38 0.99 -2.40
N GLN A 59 7.01 1.91 -1.52
CA GLN A 59 6.24 1.62 -0.31
C GLN A 59 4.88 2.26 -0.47
N ILE A 60 3.83 1.44 -0.52
CA ILE A 60 2.45 1.90 -0.68
C ILE A 60 1.77 1.85 0.67
N ILE A 61 1.25 2.99 1.13
CA ILE A 61 0.44 3.11 2.34
C ILE A 61 -0.99 3.45 1.90
N SER A 62 -1.91 2.52 2.13
CA SER A 62 -3.32 2.71 1.77
C SER A 62 -4.25 1.82 2.59
N HIS A 63 -5.56 1.97 2.42
CA HIS A 63 -6.51 1.00 2.94
C HIS A 63 -6.38 -0.34 2.19
N GLY A 64 -6.60 -1.43 2.91
CA GLY A 64 -6.43 -2.78 2.37
C GLY A 64 -7.50 -3.76 2.84
N SER A 65 -7.58 -4.86 2.11
CA SER A 65 -8.34 -6.06 2.44
C SER A 65 -7.67 -7.28 1.77
N PRO A 66 -8.01 -8.53 2.12
CA PRO A 66 -7.41 -9.71 1.50
C PRO A 66 -7.39 -9.64 -0.03
N GLY A 67 -6.20 -9.58 -0.61
CA GLY A 67 -5.96 -9.53 -2.05
C GLY A 67 -6.31 -8.22 -2.75
N CYS A 68 -6.38 -7.10 -2.01
CA CYS A 68 -6.79 -5.80 -2.56
C CYS A 68 -6.17 -4.61 -1.81
N LEU A 69 -5.69 -3.63 -2.58
CA LEU A 69 -5.36 -2.27 -2.14
C LEU A 69 -6.35 -1.28 -2.75
N GLN A 70 -6.87 -0.36 -1.92
CA GLN A 70 -7.58 0.82 -2.40
C GLN A 70 -6.56 1.90 -2.76
N LEU A 71 -6.64 2.46 -3.97
CA LEU A 71 -5.69 3.44 -4.50
C LEU A 71 -6.45 4.54 -5.26
N GLY A 72 -6.60 5.71 -4.66
CA GLY A 72 -7.40 6.79 -5.19
C GLY A 72 -8.86 6.35 -5.37
N ASN A 73 -9.42 6.53 -6.56
CA ASN A 73 -10.76 6.03 -6.89
C ASN A 73 -10.76 4.62 -7.52
N SER A 74 -9.64 3.91 -7.44
CA SER A 74 -9.42 2.60 -8.07
C SER A 74 -9.01 1.54 -7.05
N GLU A 75 -8.96 0.29 -7.50
CA GLU A 75 -8.45 -0.82 -6.71
C GLU A 75 -7.38 -1.59 -7.49
N LEU A 76 -6.31 -1.94 -6.79
CA LEU A 76 -5.35 -2.94 -7.25
C LEU A 76 -5.64 -4.25 -6.52
N SER A 77 -6.29 -5.18 -7.22
CA SER A 77 -6.79 -6.44 -6.65
C SER A 77 -6.66 -7.60 -7.65
N LEU A 78 -6.91 -8.83 -7.20
CA LEU A 78 -6.93 -10.02 -8.09
C LEU A 78 -7.81 -9.83 -9.33
N GLU A 79 -8.91 -9.10 -9.22
CA GLU A 79 -9.85 -8.84 -10.31
C GLU A 79 -9.32 -7.80 -11.31
N THR A 80 -8.49 -6.85 -10.85
CA THR A 80 -8.00 -5.73 -11.66
C THR A 80 -6.57 -5.90 -12.15
N LEU A 81 -5.79 -6.85 -11.63
CA LEU A 81 -4.40 -7.09 -12.04
C LEU A 81 -4.22 -7.21 -13.56
N ASN A 82 -5.10 -7.94 -14.23
CA ASN A 82 -5.03 -8.10 -15.69
C ASN A 82 -5.29 -6.80 -16.45
N ARG A 83 -6.17 -5.92 -15.92
CA ARG A 83 -6.43 -4.59 -16.49
C ARG A 83 -5.19 -3.72 -16.41
N TYR A 84 -4.49 -3.75 -15.27
CA TYR A 84 -3.31 -2.93 -15.02
C TYR A 84 -1.99 -3.56 -15.45
N ALA A 85 -2.00 -4.77 -16.01
CA ALA A 85 -0.79 -5.55 -16.30
C ALA A 85 0.26 -4.75 -17.10
N ASN A 86 -0.16 -4.01 -18.12
CA ASN A 86 0.75 -3.18 -18.92
C ASN A 86 1.39 -2.07 -18.09
N SER A 87 0.63 -1.36 -17.26
CA SER A 87 1.14 -0.31 -16.39
C SER A 87 2.09 -0.88 -15.33
N LEU A 88 1.69 -1.97 -14.68
CA LEU A 88 2.47 -2.65 -13.65
C LEU A 88 3.81 -3.18 -14.17
N GLN A 89 3.85 -3.72 -15.40
CA GLN A 89 5.09 -4.14 -16.05
C GLN A 89 6.07 -2.97 -16.25
N THR A 90 5.58 -1.73 -16.40
CA THR A 90 6.46 -0.57 -16.53
C THR A 90 7.10 -0.12 -15.22
N TRP A 91 6.61 -0.58 -14.07
CA TRP A 91 7.12 -0.10 -12.78
C TRP A 91 8.60 -0.45 -12.58
N SER A 92 9.04 -1.63 -13.05
CA SER A 92 10.46 -2.03 -13.11
C SER A 92 11.25 -1.77 -11.81
N VAL A 93 10.60 -1.93 -10.65
CA VAL A 93 11.23 -1.75 -9.34
C VAL A 93 11.71 -3.09 -8.78
N SER A 94 12.69 -3.05 -7.88
CA SER A 94 13.24 -4.25 -7.23
C SER A 94 12.30 -4.77 -6.15
N SER A 95 11.67 -3.89 -5.37
CA SER A 95 10.77 -4.27 -4.27
C SER A 95 9.50 -3.42 -4.19
N LEU A 96 8.41 -4.06 -3.75
CA LEU A 96 7.12 -3.46 -3.42
C LEU A 96 6.74 -3.83 -1.99
N LEU A 97 6.55 -2.81 -1.15
CA LEU A 97 6.12 -2.97 0.24
C LEU A 97 4.71 -2.42 0.37
N LEU A 98 3.76 -3.29 0.74
CA LEU A 98 2.33 -2.99 0.74
C LEU A 98 1.81 -2.86 2.18
N TYR A 99 1.72 -1.64 2.67
CA TYR A 99 1.19 -1.28 3.98
C TYR A 99 -0.30 -0.95 3.89
N GLY A 100 -1.13 -1.99 3.80
CA GLY A 100 -2.59 -1.86 3.87
C GLY A 100 -3.19 -3.04 4.62
N CYS A 101 -4.22 -2.81 5.43
CA CYS A 101 -4.72 -3.85 6.34
C CYS A 101 -5.04 -5.18 5.62
N ASN A 102 -4.43 -6.27 6.08
CA ASN A 102 -4.74 -7.64 5.65
C ASN A 102 -4.56 -7.92 4.15
N VAL A 103 -3.77 -7.14 3.42
CA VAL A 103 -3.58 -7.30 1.96
C VAL A 103 -3.13 -8.70 1.57
N ALA A 104 -2.23 -9.30 2.35
CA ALA A 104 -1.72 -10.65 2.14
C ALA A 104 -2.37 -11.70 3.04
N ALA A 105 -3.50 -11.40 3.68
CA ALA A 105 -4.18 -12.36 4.54
C ALA A 105 -4.91 -13.44 3.73
N GLY A 106 -4.73 -14.70 4.15
CA GLY A 106 -5.40 -15.86 3.56
C GLY A 106 -4.99 -16.14 2.11
N ASP A 107 -5.63 -17.14 1.52
CA ASP A 107 -5.28 -17.63 0.17
C ASP A 107 -5.38 -16.54 -0.90
N ALA A 108 -6.42 -15.71 -0.83
CA ALA A 108 -6.60 -14.59 -1.76
C ALA A 108 -5.48 -13.55 -1.65
N GLY A 109 -5.02 -13.24 -0.44
CA GLY A 109 -3.93 -12.30 -0.22
C GLY A 109 -2.59 -12.83 -0.72
N VAL A 110 -2.29 -14.10 -0.46
CA VAL A 110 -1.08 -14.76 -0.95
C VAL A 110 -1.10 -14.82 -2.49
N GLU A 111 -2.21 -15.24 -3.09
CA GLU A 111 -2.35 -15.29 -4.55
C GLU A 111 -2.16 -13.91 -5.19
N PHE A 112 -2.70 -12.87 -4.56
CA PHE A 112 -2.57 -11.49 -5.01
C PHE A 112 -1.11 -11.04 -5.09
N ILE A 113 -0.36 -11.18 -4.01
CA ILE A 113 1.04 -10.72 -3.99
C ILE A 113 1.93 -11.56 -4.91
N GLU A 114 1.65 -12.86 -5.08
CA GLU A 114 2.39 -13.69 -6.03
C GLU A 114 2.14 -13.26 -7.48
N LYS A 115 0.87 -13.01 -7.85
CA LYS A 115 0.53 -12.55 -9.20
C LYS A 115 1.08 -11.16 -9.46
N LEU A 116 0.97 -10.24 -8.50
CA LEU A 116 1.53 -8.90 -8.61
C LEU A 116 3.07 -8.95 -8.76
N GLY A 117 3.75 -9.82 -7.99
CA GLY A 117 5.19 -10.03 -8.12
C GLY A 117 5.59 -10.58 -9.49
N LYS A 118 4.82 -11.53 -10.04
CA LYS A 118 5.03 -12.06 -11.39
C LYS A 118 4.87 -11.01 -12.49
N ILE A 119 3.90 -10.10 -12.35
CA ILE A 119 3.64 -9.04 -13.34
C ILE A 119 4.71 -7.95 -13.29
N THR A 120 5.08 -7.52 -12.09
CA THR A 120 6.01 -6.39 -11.88
C THR A 120 7.48 -6.83 -11.94
N GLY A 121 7.76 -8.11 -11.68
CA GLY A 121 9.11 -8.64 -11.47
C GLY A 121 9.72 -8.27 -10.11
N ALA A 122 8.95 -7.62 -9.22
CA ALA A 122 9.43 -7.12 -7.93
C ALA A 122 9.27 -8.16 -6.81
N LYS A 123 10.15 -8.07 -5.81
CA LYS A 123 9.97 -8.73 -4.52
C LYS A 123 8.87 -8.03 -3.74
N ILE A 124 7.86 -8.77 -3.29
CA ILE A 124 6.73 -8.18 -2.56
C ILE A 124 6.78 -8.60 -1.09
N ALA A 125 6.63 -7.61 -0.21
CA ALA A 125 6.26 -7.78 1.18
C ALA A 125 4.93 -7.07 1.45
N ALA A 126 4.03 -7.69 2.20
CA ALA A 126 2.69 -7.17 2.46
C ALA A 126 2.19 -7.64 3.83
N SER A 127 1.27 -6.89 4.42
CA SER A 127 0.73 -7.26 5.73
C SER A 127 -0.40 -8.28 5.63
N ALA A 128 -0.38 -9.25 6.54
CA ALA A 128 -1.51 -10.15 6.80
C ALA A 128 -2.39 -9.65 7.95
N ASN A 129 -1.93 -8.63 8.69
CA ASN A 129 -2.65 -8.04 9.81
C ASN A 129 -3.04 -6.58 9.56
N LYS A 130 -3.67 -5.96 10.56
CA LYS A 130 -3.92 -4.53 10.56
C LYS A 130 -2.59 -3.77 10.59
N ILE A 131 -2.47 -2.73 9.77
CA ILE A 131 -1.36 -1.79 9.86
C ILE A 131 -1.78 -0.56 10.68
N GLY A 132 -0.86 -0.04 11.49
CA GLY A 132 -0.97 1.25 12.17
C GLY A 132 -0.86 1.13 13.68
N TYR A 133 -1.80 1.75 14.38
CA TYR A 133 -1.72 1.96 15.82
C TYR A 133 -1.93 0.67 16.64
N SER A 134 -0.97 0.36 17.51
CA SER A 134 -0.98 -0.84 18.36
C SER A 134 -2.14 -0.92 19.34
N ALA A 135 -2.66 0.20 19.85
CA ALA A 135 -3.83 0.17 20.71
C ALA A 135 -5.12 -0.23 19.97
N LEU A 136 -5.12 -0.21 18.63
CA LEU A 136 -6.21 -0.71 17.77
C LEU A 136 -5.92 -2.10 17.19
N GLY A 137 -4.85 -2.75 17.67
CA GLY A 137 -4.41 -4.07 17.23
C GLY A 137 -3.68 -4.07 15.89
N GLY A 138 -3.14 -2.92 15.46
CA GLY A 138 -2.27 -2.83 14.28
C GLY A 138 -0.79 -2.75 14.63
N ASP A 139 0.07 -3.03 13.67
CA ASP A 139 1.50 -2.74 13.78
C ASP A 139 2.03 -2.22 12.42
N TRP A 140 3.34 -2.15 12.23
CA TRP A 140 3.92 -1.71 10.97
C TRP A 140 4.70 -2.83 10.29
N ASN A 141 4.35 -4.08 10.57
CA ASN A 141 5.04 -5.26 10.06
C ASN A 141 4.42 -5.72 8.74
N LEU A 142 5.25 -6.36 7.91
CA LEU A 142 4.82 -7.04 6.69
C LEU A 142 5.10 -8.53 6.88
N GLU A 143 4.07 -9.28 7.25
CA GLU A 143 4.22 -10.68 7.65
C GLU A 143 4.45 -11.64 6.49
N VAL A 144 4.02 -11.25 5.29
CA VAL A 144 4.06 -12.13 4.12
C VAL A 144 5.01 -11.55 3.10
N LYS A 145 5.98 -12.36 2.67
CA LYS A 145 6.90 -12.02 1.59
C LYS A 145 6.84 -13.09 0.50
N THR A 146 6.97 -12.66 -0.74
CA THR A 146 7.11 -13.56 -1.91
C THR A 146 8.47 -14.24 -1.97
N GLU A 147 9.50 -13.60 -1.39
CA GLU A 147 10.84 -14.15 -1.19
C GLU A 147 11.52 -13.45 0.00
N GLU A 148 12.68 -13.95 0.45
CA GLU A 148 13.39 -13.32 1.57
C GLU A 148 14.19 -12.09 1.10
N PHE A 149 13.94 -10.95 1.75
CA PHE A 149 14.68 -9.71 1.57
C PHE A 149 14.47 -8.77 2.76
N GLU A 150 15.38 -7.82 2.92
CA GLU A 150 15.30 -6.81 3.98
C GLU A 150 14.15 -5.83 3.73
N VAL A 151 13.35 -5.59 4.76
CA VAL A 151 12.21 -4.66 4.74
C VAL A 151 12.50 -3.54 5.73
N SER A 152 12.40 -2.29 5.27
CA SER A 152 12.52 -1.12 6.13
C SER A 152 11.43 -0.12 5.81
N LEU A 153 10.64 0.30 6.80
CA LEU A 153 9.63 1.34 6.62
C LEU A 153 10.29 2.72 6.53
N ALA A 154 10.01 3.46 5.46
CA ALA A 154 10.56 4.79 5.21
C ALA A 154 9.80 5.92 5.94
N LEU A 155 9.29 5.64 7.15
CA LEU A 155 8.72 6.61 8.07
C LEU A 155 9.62 6.81 9.28
N THR A 156 9.66 8.04 9.78
CA THR A 156 10.34 8.37 11.04
C THR A 156 9.65 7.67 12.22
N LEU A 157 10.45 7.36 13.24
CA LEU A 157 9.93 6.76 14.47
C LEU A 157 8.89 7.66 15.16
N ASP A 158 9.03 8.98 15.05
CA ASP A 158 8.06 9.93 15.59
C ASP A 158 6.70 9.83 14.88
N ALA A 159 6.69 9.76 13.54
CA ALA A 159 5.46 9.58 12.79
C ALA A 159 4.77 8.26 13.15
N ILE A 160 5.53 7.17 13.25
CA ILE A 160 5.04 5.84 13.64
C ILE A 160 4.44 5.87 15.06
N ALA A 161 5.17 6.42 16.03
CA ALA A 161 4.75 6.44 17.43
C ALA A 161 3.49 7.30 17.67
N ASN A 162 3.36 8.37 16.88
CA ASN A 162 2.26 9.32 17.03
C ASN A 162 1.06 9.03 16.13
N TYR A 163 1.15 8.09 15.18
CA TYR A 163 0.00 7.71 14.37
C TYR A 163 -1.03 6.92 15.20
N LYS A 164 -2.31 7.35 15.18
CA LYS A 164 -3.36 6.84 16.08
C LYS A 164 -4.49 6.08 15.37
N PHE A 165 -4.33 5.80 14.08
CA PHE A 165 -5.31 5.11 13.27
C PHE A 165 -4.77 3.78 12.75
N THR A 166 -5.64 3.01 12.11
CA THR A 166 -5.28 1.82 11.33
C THR A 166 -5.87 2.00 9.93
N PHE A 167 -5.50 1.15 8.97
CA PHE A 167 -5.94 1.30 7.57
C PHE A 167 -7.06 0.32 7.11
N PRO A 168 -8.13 0.03 7.89
CA PRO A 168 -9.20 -0.84 7.41
C PRO A 168 -9.97 -0.13 6.30
N ARG A 169 -10.52 -0.85 5.31
CA ARG A 169 -11.42 -0.19 4.35
C ARG A 169 -12.58 0.49 5.09
N PRO A 170 -13.00 1.70 4.66
CA PRO A 170 -14.24 2.29 5.15
C PRO A 170 -15.38 1.28 4.97
N ILE A 171 -16.20 1.11 6.01
CA ILE A 171 -17.39 0.27 5.92
C ILE A 171 -18.34 0.94 4.92
N GLU A 172 -18.50 0.37 3.74
CA GLU A 172 -19.61 0.73 2.85
C GLU A 172 -20.89 0.20 3.50
N ILE A 173 -21.62 1.06 4.21
CA ILE A 173 -22.96 0.72 4.65
C ILE A 173 -23.82 0.58 3.40
N ARG A 174 -24.19 -0.65 3.04
CA ARG A 174 -25.19 -0.87 2.00
C ARG A 174 -26.51 -0.40 2.56
N ASN A 175 -27.31 0.31 1.76
CA ASN A 175 -28.63 0.82 2.19
C ASN A 175 -29.56 -0.29 2.75
N GLU A 176 -29.30 -1.55 2.42
CA GLU A 176 -30.01 -2.72 2.94
C GLU A 176 -29.75 -2.97 4.46
N ASP A 177 -28.62 -2.53 5.00
CA ASP A 177 -28.28 -2.67 6.43
C ASP A 177 -28.97 -1.62 7.31
N ILE A 178 -29.43 -0.50 6.72
CA ILE A 178 -30.12 0.59 7.45
C ILE A 178 -31.59 0.23 7.71
N ILE A 179 -32.22 -0.59 6.85
CA ILE A 179 -33.64 -0.93 6.97
C ILE A 179 -33.90 -1.83 8.19
N ASN A 180 -32.93 -2.64 8.62
CA ASN A 180 -33.09 -3.55 9.76
C ASN A 180 -32.88 -2.89 11.14
N LEU A 181 -32.56 -1.59 11.20
CA LEU A 181 -32.37 -0.85 12.47
C LEU A 181 -33.54 0.07 12.83
N GLN A 182 -34.61 0.12 12.01
CA GLN A 182 -35.82 0.89 12.30
C GLN A 182 -37.01 0.05 12.79
N GLU A 183 -36.87 -1.28 12.89
CA GLU A 183 -37.93 -2.18 13.40
C GLU A 183 -37.54 -2.95 14.69
N SER A 184 -36.68 -2.37 15.54
CA SER A 184 -36.41 -2.90 16.89
C SER A 184 -36.83 -1.94 17.99
#